data_AF-A0A9N9AHK8-F1
#
_entry.id   AF-A0A9N9AHK8-F1
#
_cell.length_a   1.000
_cell.length_b   1.000
_cell.length_c   1.000
_cell.angle_alpha   90.00
_cell.angle_beta   90.00
_cell.angle_gamma   90.00
#
_symmetry.space_group_name_H-M   'P 1'
#
loop_
_entity.id
_entity.type
_entity.pdbx_description
1 polymer ?
#
loop_
_entity_poly.entity_id
_entity_poly.type
_entity_poly.pdbx_seq_one_letter_code
_entity_poly.pdbx_strand_id
1 'polypeptide(L)'
;NLFLMKNETKGNPIDESACLKPKMYSVLPAGHDPKTPDDPDSEDPKKKYGIQKAKGVKKCVVKRELRHDKFLECLRTRKLTRHDMYGLRSYNHQIYLERVNKIGLNPYDNKRWILLDGIRTLPYGNWRIGLYKHLIASEISPEEAEERAMKAKLRVKA
;
A
#
# COMPACT_ATOMS: atom_id res chain seq x y z
N ASN A 1 3.87 33.57 -13.74
CA ASN A 1 4.01 32.12 -13.99
C ASN A 1 3.54 31.32 -12.79
N LEU A 2 2.25 31.02 -12.74
CA LEU A 2 1.65 30.15 -11.74
C LEU A 2 1.20 28.88 -12.49
N PHE A 3 1.33 27.69 -11.90
CA PHE A 3 1.13 26.34 -12.50
C PHE A 3 2.36 25.64 -13.13
N LEU A 4 3.52 25.68 -12.47
CA LEU A 4 4.58 24.71 -12.77
C LEU A 4 4.31 23.39 -12.02
N MET A 5 4.25 22.27 -12.75
CA MET A 5 4.20 20.95 -12.14
C MET A 5 5.59 20.55 -11.65
N LYS A 6 5.69 20.12 -10.38
CA LYS A 6 6.93 19.63 -9.81
C LYS A 6 7.24 18.22 -10.33
N ASN A 7 8.44 18.03 -10.87
CA ASN A 7 8.94 16.70 -11.20
C ASN A 7 9.46 16.00 -9.92
N GLU A 8 8.71 15.01 -9.41
CA GLU A 8 9.06 14.29 -8.17
C GLU A 8 10.28 13.38 -8.31
N THR A 9 10.59 12.90 -9.51
CA THR A 9 11.72 11.99 -9.78
C THR A 9 12.97 12.70 -10.31
N LYS A 10 12.96 14.05 -10.34
CA LYS A 10 14.04 14.90 -10.85
C LYS A 10 14.49 14.54 -12.27
N GLY A 11 13.54 14.18 -13.15
CA GLY A 11 13.81 13.83 -14.55
C GLY A 11 14.09 12.34 -14.80
N ASN A 12 14.20 11.51 -13.76
CA ASN A 12 14.35 10.07 -13.95
C ASN A 12 12.98 9.43 -14.23
N PRO A 13 12.83 8.59 -15.27
CA PRO A 13 11.59 7.85 -15.47
C PRO A 13 11.33 6.88 -14.32
N ILE A 14 10.06 6.56 -14.07
CA ILE A 14 9.68 5.54 -13.09
C ILE A 14 9.88 4.18 -13.76
N ASP A 15 10.60 3.29 -13.08
CA ASP A 15 10.86 1.93 -13.54
C ASP A 15 9.85 0.95 -12.92
N GLU A 16 9.69 1.01 -11.60
CA GLU A 16 8.74 0.16 -10.86
C GLU A 16 7.93 0.98 -9.86
N SER A 17 6.67 0.57 -9.65
CA SER A 17 5.86 1.12 -8.55
C SER A 17 5.04 0.03 -7.89
N ALA A 18 4.96 0.09 -6.56
CA ALA A 18 4.17 -0.81 -5.73
C ALA A 18 3.16 0.02 -4.93
N CYS A 19 1.88 -0.14 -5.23
CA CYS A 19 0.79 0.62 -4.61
C CYS A 19 -0.12 -0.31 -3.80
N LEU A 20 -0.09 -0.20 -2.47
CA LEU A 20 -0.93 -1.04 -1.60
C LEU A 20 -2.30 -0.42 -1.36
N LYS A 21 -2.33 0.86 -0.95
CA LYS A 21 -3.56 1.62 -0.67
C LYS A 21 -3.28 3.12 -0.70
N PRO A 22 -4.31 4.00 -0.61
CA PRO A 22 -4.08 5.45 -0.62
C PRO A 22 -3.07 5.90 0.43
N LYS A 23 -2.07 6.69 -0.01
CA LYS A 23 -0.93 7.17 0.80
C LYS A 23 -0.01 6.06 1.32
N MET A 24 -0.03 4.89 0.69
CA MET A 24 0.86 3.77 0.99
C MET A 24 1.38 3.14 -0.30
N TYR A 25 2.56 3.57 -0.72
CA TYR A 25 3.15 3.18 -1.99
C TYR A 25 4.67 3.35 -1.98
N SER A 26 5.33 2.69 -2.92
CA SER A 26 6.74 2.82 -3.22
C SER A 26 6.94 3.05 -4.72
N VAL A 27 7.81 3.98 -5.10
CA VAL A 27 8.15 4.28 -6.50
C VAL A 27 9.66 4.19 -6.66
N LEU A 28 10.12 3.38 -7.59
CA LEU A 28 11.52 3.17 -7.95
C LEU A 28 11.82 3.91 -9.27
N PRO A 29 12.67 4.94 -9.27
CA PRO A 29 13.14 5.57 -10.51
C PRO A 29 14.17 4.69 -11.24
N ALA A 30 14.23 4.78 -12.57
CA ALA A 30 15.20 4.06 -13.39
C ALA A 30 16.65 4.33 -12.99
N GLY A 31 17.49 3.30 -13.12
CA GLY A 31 18.92 3.33 -12.79
C GLY A 31 19.24 3.30 -11.29
N HIS A 32 18.28 2.89 -10.44
CA HIS A 32 18.50 2.71 -9.00
C HIS A 32 18.31 1.24 -8.62
N ASP A 33 19.39 0.58 -8.21
CA ASP A 33 19.34 -0.79 -7.72
C ASP A 33 18.89 -0.85 -6.24
N PRO A 34 17.91 -1.69 -5.88
CA PRO A 34 17.48 -1.87 -4.49
C PRO A 34 18.53 -2.53 -3.58
N LYS A 35 19.59 -3.10 -4.16
CA LYS A 35 20.50 -4.06 -3.50
C LYS A 35 21.85 -3.46 -3.07
N THR A 36 22.16 -2.22 -3.43
CA THR A 36 23.45 -1.62 -3.06
C THR A 36 23.51 -1.45 -1.53
N PRO A 37 24.48 -2.06 -0.84
CA PRO A 37 24.68 -1.84 0.59
C PRO A 37 24.96 -0.36 0.82
N ASP A 38 24.35 0.19 1.88
CA ASP A 38 24.60 1.56 2.29
C ASP A 38 26.02 1.63 2.86
N ASP A 39 26.97 2.27 2.17
CA ASP A 39 28.27 2.62 2.76
C ASP A 39 28.03 3.64 3.88
N PRO A 40 28.28 3.29 5.16
CA PRO A 40 27.92 4.11 6.31
C PRO A 40 28.73 5.41 6.40
N ASP A 41 29.87 5.50 5.69
CA ASP A 41 30.81 6.62 5.73
C ASP A 41 30.73 7.56 4.50
N SER A 42 29.73 7.38 3.62
CA SER A 42 29.55 8.30 2.49
C SER A 42 29.06 9.68 2.98
N GLU A 43 29.80 10.75 2.64
CA GLU A 43 29.53 12.14 3.05
C GLU A 43 28.13 12.65 2.63
N ASP A 44 27.45 11.95 1.72
CA ASP A 44 26.08 12.19 1.31
C ASP A 44 25.19 10.94 1.54
N PRO A 45 24.65 10.73 2.76
CA PRO A 45 23.71 9.63 3.08
C PRO A 45 22.33 9.79 2.40
N LYS A 46 22.23 10.60 1.34
CA LYS A 46 21.02 11.03 0.65
C LYS A 46 20.97 10.61 -0.82
N LYS A 47 21.79 9.67 -1.27
CA LYS A 47 21.76 9.19 -2.66
C LYS A 47 20.55 8.27 -2.93
N LYS A 48 19.41 8.95 -3.15
CA LYS A 48 18.16 8.57 -3.84
C LYS A 48 17.64 7.15 -3.61
N TYR A 49 17.16 6.89 -2.40
CA TYR A 49 16.12 5.88 -2.21
C TYR A 49 14.85 6.31 -2.95
N GLY A 50 14.14 5.37 -3.59
CA GLY A 50 12.85 5.62 -4.22
C GLY A 50 11.84 6.36 -3.33
N ILE A 51 10.68 6.74 -3.86
CA ILE A 51 9.68 7.47 -3.07
C ILE A 51 8.87 6.43 -2.27
N GLN A 52 9.15 6.29 -0.97
CA GLN A 52 8.31 5.47 -0.09
C GLN A 52 7.36 6.32 0.75
N LYS A 53 6.11 5.92 0.79
CA LYS A 53 5.06 6.46 1.65
C LYS A 53 4.37 5.31 2.37
N ALA A 54 4.20 5.45 3.68
CA ALA A 54 3.40 4.52 4.48
C ALA A 54 2.50 5.32 5.42
N LYS A 55 1.19 5.27 5.17
CA LYS A 55 0.19 6.01 5.95
C LYS A 55 0.27 5.64 7.43
N GLY A 56 0.54 6.64 8.27
CA GLY A 56 0.53 6.51 9.73
C GLY A 56 1.82 5.99 10.35
N VAL A 57 2.86 5.72 9.54
CA VAL A 57 4.21 5.36 9.97
C VAL A 57 5.10 6.60 9.99
N LYS A 58 5.97 6.73 11.01
CA LYS A 58 6.90 7.87 11.12
C LYS A 58 7.92 7.85 9.98
N LYS A 59 8.27 9.03 9.45
CA LYS A 59 9.22 9.19 8.33
C LYS A 59 10.60 8.55 8.61
N CYS A 60 11.08 8.60 9.85
CA CYS A 60 12.34 7.95 10.23
C CYS A 60 12.28 6.43 10.05
N VAL A 61 11.19 5.79 10.49
CA VAL A 61 10.95 4.35 10.32
C VAL A 61 10.80 4.00 8.84
N VAL A 62 10.06 4.81 8.07
CA VAL A 62 9.92 4.58 6.61
C VAL A 62 11.28 4.55 5.92
N LYS A 63 12.15 5.52 6.20
CA LYS A 63 13.49 5.59 5.58
C LYS A 63 14.40 4.45 6.00
N ARG A 64 14.33 4.03 7.26
CA ARG A 64 15.22 3.01 7.83
C ARG A 64 14.81 1.59 7.47
N GLU A 65 13.50 1.30 7.46
CA GLU A 65 13.00 -0.07 7.46
C GLU A 65 12.13 -0.42 6.24
N LEU A 66 11.52 0.57 5.56
CA LEU A 66 10.59 0.32 4.47
C LEU A 66 11.24 0.57 3.11
N ARG A 67 11.98 -0.44 2.64
CA ARG A 67 12.54 -0.49 1.28
C ARG A 67 11.51 -0.97 0.26
N HIS A 68 11.77 -0.77 -1.05
CA HIS A 68 10.82 -1.08 -2.13
C HIS A 68 10.43 -2.57 -2.19
N ASP A 69 11.41 -3.45 -2.01
CA ASP A 69 11.24 -4.90 -1.87
C ASP A 69 10.20 -5.27 -0.80
N LYS A 70 10.16 -4.59 0.34
CA LYS A 70 9.16 -4.84 1.39
C LYS A 70 7.73 -4.52 0.97
N PHE A 71 7.53 -3.54 0.07
CA PHE A 71 6.22 -3.29 -0.51
C PHE A 71 5.80 -4.42 -1.47
N LEU A 72 6.73 -4.90 -2.30
CA LEU A 72 6.48 -6.03 -3.19
C LEU A 72 6.21 -7.32 -2.42
N GLU A 73 6.99 -7.59 -1.37
CA GLU A 73 6.81 -8.72 -0.47
C GLU A 73 5.43 -8.66 0.20
N CYS A 74 5.05 -7.50 0.74
CA CYS A 74 3.73 -7.28 1.35
C CYS A 74 2.58 -7.53 0.36
N LEU A 75 2.72 -7.05 -0.88
CA LEU A 75 1.73 -7.23 -1.94
C LEU A 75 1.58 -8.71 -2.33
N ARG A 76 2.71 -9.41 -2.54
CA ARG A 76 2.72 -10.81 -3.00
C ARG A 76 2.28 -11.79 -1.91
N THR A 77 2.77 -11.60 -0.68
CA THR A 77 2.46 -12.49 0.45
C THR A 77 1.10 -12.21 1.08
N ARG A 78 0.51 -11.03 0.80
CA ARG A 78 -0.70 -10.52 1.44
C ARG A 78 -0.59 -10.44 2.97
N LYS A 79 0.63 -10.27 3.50
CA LYS A 79 0.87 -10.14 4.93
C LYS A 79 1.07 -8.67 5.32
N LEU A 80 0.42 -8.24 6.39
CA LEU A 80 0.67 -6.94 6.99
C LEU A 80 1.98 -6.96 7.78
N THR A 81 2.65 -5.81 7.87
CA THR A 81 3.84 -5.63 8.72
C THR A 81 3.51 -4.77 9.93
N ARG A 82 4.34 -4.88 10.97
CA ARG A 82 4.28 -4.04 12.16
C ARG A 82 5.67 -3.50 12.48
N HIS A 83 5.73 -2.24 12.91
CA HIS A 83 6.97 -1.55 13.21
C HIS A 83 6.84 -0.79 14.52
N ASP A 84 7.92 -0.76 15.28
CA ASP A 84 7.99 0.02 16.50
C ASP A 84 8.29 1.48 16.19
N MET A 85 7.53 2.36 16.84
CA MET A 85 7.70 3.79 16.73
C MET A 85 7.87 4.37 18.12
N TYR A 86 9.03 4.97 18.34
CA TYR A 86 9.34 5.68 19.58
C TYR A 86 8.99 7.15 19.45
N GLY A 87 8.38 7.74 20.46
CA GLY A 87 8.08 9.16 20.50
C GLY A 87 7.88 9.68 21.91
N LEU A 88 8.11 10.98 22.08
CA LEU A 88 7.80 11.66 23.34
C LEU A 88 6.30 11.96 23.42
N ARG A 89 5.70 11.68 24.56
CA ARG A 89 4.30 11.98 24.90
C ARG A 89 4.22 12.68 26.23
N SER A 90 3.33 13.65 26.34
CA SER A 90 3.03 14.32 27.61
C SER A 90 1.71 13.81 28.16
N TYR A 91 1.74 13.29 29.39
CA TYR A 91 0.56 12.94 30.17
C TYR A 91 0.63 13.71 31.49
N ASN A 92 -0.41 14.48 31.84
CA ASN A 92 -0.47 15.28 33.07
C ASN A 92 0.79 16.14 33.29
N HIS A 93 1.26 16.82 32.23
CA HIS A 93 2.49 17.64 32.21
C HIS A 93 3.81 16.89 32.46
N GLN A 94 3.80 15.55 32.49
CA GLN A 94 5.01 14.72 32.55
C GLN A 94 5.31 14.10 31.18
N ILE A 95 6.58 14.16 30.75
CA ILE A 95 7.00 13.67 29.44
C ILE A 95 7.57 12.25 29.55
N TYR A 96 7.10 11.36 28.68
CA TYR A 96 7.51 9.96 28.62
C TYR A 96 8.01 9.60 27.23
N LEU A 97 8.98 8.69 27.16
CA LEU A 97 9.34 7.99 25.93
C LEU A 97 8.41 6.79 25.75
N GLU A 98 7.49 6.90 24.79
CA GLU A 98 6.51 5.85 24.50
C GLU A 98 6.95 5.04 23.26
N ARG A 99 6.88 3.72 23.37
CA ARG A 99 7.00 2.78 22.24
C ARG A 99 5.60 2.38 21.80
N VAL A 100 5.28 2.63 20.53
CA VAL A 100 4.04 2.18 19.92
C VAL A 100 4.34 1.19 18.80
N ASN A 101 3.90 -0.05 18.96
CA ASN A 101 3.92 -1.04 17.88
C ASN A 101 2.73 -0.80 16.95
N LYS A 102 3.00 -0.39 15.71
CA LYS A 102 1.95 0.03 14.77
C LYS A 102 2.00 -0.77 13.49
N ILE A 103 0.82 -0.98 12.89
CA ILE A 103 0.70 -1.53 11.54
C ILE A 103 1.46 -0.62 10.57
N GLY A 104 2.42 -1.20 9.84
CA GLY A 104 3.20 -0.56 8.81
C GLY A 104 2.56 -0.72 7.44
N LEU A 105 3.10 -1.64 6.65
CA LEU A 105 2.56 -1.99 5.34
C LEU A 105 1.32 -2.87 5.51
N ASN A 106 0.29 -2.59 4.71
CA ASN A 106 -0.96 -3.32 4.73
C ASN A 106 -1.43 -3.49 3.27
N PRO A 107 -1.55 -4.73 2.78
CA PRO A 107 -1.93 -5.01 1.39
C PRO A 107 -3.43 -4.84 1.13
N TYR A 108 -4.23 -4.68 2.18
CA TYR A 108 -5.68 -4.54 2.06
C TYR A 108 -6.10 -3.06 2.07
N ASP A 109 -6.81 -2.66 1.03
CA ASP A 109 -7.52 -1.38 0.98
C ASP A 109 -8.96 -1.56 1.47
N ASN A 110 -9.28 -1.00 2.64
CA ASN A 110 -10.61 -1.06 3.26
C ASN A 110 -11.74 -0.45 2.39
N LYS A 111 -11.44 0.12 1.22
CA LYS A 111 -12.44 0.65 0.28
C LYS A 111 -12.72 -0.30 -0.90
N ARG A 112 -11.97 -1.39 -1.03
CA ARG A 112 -12.05 -2.29 -2.18
C ARG A 112 -12.27 -3.73 -1.75
N TRP A 113 -13.15 -4.42 -2.46
CA TRP A 113 -13.28 -5.87 -2.47
C TRP A 113 -12.30 -6.44 -3.48
N ILE A 114 -11.35 -7.26 -3.03
CA ILE A 114 -10.37 -7.93 -3.90
C ILE A 114 -10.98 -9.24 -4.40
N LEU A 115 -10.96 -9.48 -5.71
CA LEU A 115 -11.46 -10.71 -6.31
C LEU A 115 -10.52 -11.89 -5.98
N LEU A 116 -10.99 -13.11 -6.26
CA LEU A 116 -10.22 -14.35 -6.00
C LEU A 116 -8.86 -14.37 -6.73
N ASP A 117 -8.79 -13.74 -7.92
CA ASP A 117 -7.52 -13.58 -8.66
C ASP A 117 -6.49 -12.68 -7.98
N GLY A 118 -6.90 -11.90 -6.97
CA GLY A 118 -6.02 -10.98 -6.24
C GLY A 118 -5.61 -9.71 -6.98
N ILE A 119 -6.09 -9.49 -8.20
CA ILE A 119 -5.69 -8.40 -9.09
C ILE A 119 -6.87 -7.47 -9.30
N ARG A 120 -8.00 -8.03 -9.74
CA ARG A 120 -9.21 -7.23 -9.99
C ARG A 120 -9.82 -6.84 -8.64
N THR A 121 -10.43 -5.67 -8.62
CA THR A 121 -11.11 -5.17 -7.42
C THR A 121 -12.44 -4.52 -7.78
N LEU A 122 -13.39 -4.57 -6.84
CA LEU A 122 -14.63 -3.79 -6.89
C LEU A 122 -14.65 -2.79 -5.74
N PRO A 123 -15.23 -1.58 -5.92
CA PRO A 123 -15.52 -0.71 -4.77
C PRO A 123 -16.53 -1.39 -3.85
N TYR A 124 -16.38 -1.23 -2.53
CA TYR A 124 -17.43 -1.65 -1.60
C TYR A 124 -18.77 -0.96 -1.94
N GLY A 125 -19.87 -1.69 -1.80
CA GLY A 125 -21.20 -1.24 -2.20
C GLY A 125 -21.57 -1.55 -3.66
N ASN A 126 -20.65 -2.11 -4.46
CA ASN A 126 -20.99 -2.61 -5.79
C ASN A 126 -22.03 -3.74 -5.70
N TRP A 127 -23.11 -3.64 -6.49
CA TRP A 127 -24.21 -4.60 -6.51
C TRP A 127 -23.77 -6.06 -6.78
N ARG A 128 -22.69 -6.25 -7.54
CA ARG A 128 -22.11 -7.59 -7.82
C ARG A 128 -21.62 -8.28 -6.56
N ILE A 129 -21.14 -7.51 -5.57
CA ILE A 129 -20.72 -8.06 -4.27
C ILE A 129 -21.94 -8.61 -3.53
N GLY A 130 -23.10 -7.94 -3.63
CA GLY A 130 -24.37 -8.44 -3.10
C GLY A 130 -24.79 -9.75 -3.76
N LEU A 131 -24.78 -9.79 -5.10
CA LEU A 131 -25.10 -10.99 -5.87
C LEU A 131 -24.18 -12.16 -5.51
N TYR A 132 -22.86 -11.93 -5.43
CA TYR A 132 -21.90 -12.91 -4.97
C TYR A 132 -22.28 -13.49 -3.61
N LYS A 133 -22.58 -12.64 -2.61
CA LYS A 133 -22.98 -13.10 -1.27
C LYS A 133 -24.25 -13.95 -1.30
N HIS A 134 -25.23 -13.63 -2.14
CA HIS A 134 -26.44 -14.44 -2.29
C HIS A 134 -26.15 -15.80 -2.93
N LEU A 135 -25.26 -15.86 -3.93
CA LEU A 135 -24.84 -17.11 -4.56
C LEU A 135 -24.10 -18.02 -3.57
N ILE A 136 -23.20 -17.45 -2.77
CA ILE A 136 -22.50 -18.17 -1.69
C ILE A 136 -23.50 -18.69 -0.65
N ALA A 137 -24.48 -17.89 -0.26
CA ALA A 137 -25.53 -18.32 0.68
C ALA A 137 -26.43 -19.42 0.11
N SER A 138 -26.43 -19.60 -1.22
CA SER A 138 -27.09 -20.70 -1.93
C SER A 138 -26.16 -21.90 -2.15
N GLU A 139 -25.07 -21.99 -1.38
CA GLU A 139 -24.08 -23.08 -1.39
C GLU A 139 -23.31 -23.26 -2.71
N ILE A 140 -23.26 -22.22 -3.55
CA ILE A 140 -22.44 -22.23 -4.78
C ILE A 140 -20.97 -22.02 -4.39
N SER A 141 -20.05 -22.67 -5.10
CA SER A 141 -18.61 -22.51 -4.84
C SER A 141 -18.16 -21.04 -5.02
N PRO A 142 -17.13 -20.58 -4.30
CA PRO A 142 -16.63 -19.22 -4.44
C PRO A 142 -16.19 -18.84 -5.86
N GLU A 143 -15.51 -19.74 -6.58
CA GLU A 143 -15.07 -19.44 -7.94
C GLU A 143 -16.27 -19.24 -8.88
N GLU A 144 -17.24 -20.16 -8.80
CA GLU A 144 -18.42 -20.12 -9.66
C GLU A 144 -19.34 -18.94 -9.31
N ALA A 145 -19.50 -18.63 -8.02
CA ALA A 145 -20.25 -17.48 -7.56
C ALA A 145 -19.63 -16.17 -8.06
N GLU A 146 -18.31 -16.03 -8.00
CA GLU A 146 -17.60 -14.86 -8.52
C GLU A 146 -17.79 -14.75 -10.03
N GLU A 147 -17.61 -15.85 -10.78
CA GLU A 147 -17.77 -15.87 -12.22
C GLU A 147 -19.19 -15.45 -12.66
N ARG A 148 -20.22 -16.06 -12.05
CA ARG A 148 -21.63 -15.73 -12.30
C ARG A 148 -21.93 -14.27 -11.96
N ALA A 149 -21.45 -13.77 -10.82
CA ALA A 149 -21.65 -12.38 -10.41
C ALA A 149 -20.99 -11.37 -11.35
N MET A 150 -19.82 -11.68 -11.91
CA MET A 150 -19.11 -10.80 -12.85
C MET A 150 -19.72 -10.81 -14.25
N LYS A 151 -20.29 -11.93 -14.70
CA LYS A 151 -21.00 -12.05 -15.97
C LYS A 151 -22.40 -11.43 -15.94
N ALA A 152 -22.99 -11.26 -14.75
CA ALA A 152 -24.29 -10.65 -14.60
C ALA A 152 -24.34 -9.22 -15.17
N LYS A 153 -25.43 -8.91 -15.86
CA LYS A 153 -25.77 -7.58 -16.39
C LYS A 153 -27.02 -7.08 -15.69
N LEU A 154 -26.97 -5.85 -15.18
CA LEU A 154 -28.17 -5.15 -14.72
C LEU A 154 -29.06 -4.85 -15.94
N ARG A 155 -30.32 -5.30 -15.91
CA ARG A 155 -31.34 -4.72 -16.78
C ARG A 155 -31.68 -3.35 -16.21
N VAL A 156 -31.29 -2.30 -16.93
CA VAL A 156 -31.79 -0.95 -16.66
C VAL A 156 -33.26 -0.96 -17.11
N LYS A 157 -34.19 -0.68 -16.19
CA LYS A 157 -35.57 -0.37 -16.58
C LYS A 157 -35.53 0.96 -17.30
N ALA A 158 -35.95 0.95 -18.56
CA ALA A 158 -36.22 2.16 -19.35
C ALA A 158 -37.39 2.94 -18.74
#